data_AF-A0A6N8A5R6-F1
#
_entry.id   AF-A0A6N8A5R6-F1
#
_cell.length_a   1.000
_cell.length_b   1.000
_cell.length_c   1.000
_cell.angle_alpha   90.00
_cell.angle_beta   90.00
_cell.angle_gamma   90.00
#
_symmetry.space_group_name_H-M   'P 1'
#
loop_
_entity.id
_entity.type
_entity.pdbx_description
1 polymer ?
#
loop_
_entity_poly.entity_id
_entity_poly.type
_entity_poly.pdbx_seq_one_letter_code
_entity_poly.pdbx_strand_id
1 'polypeptide(L)'
;MTGTTLRIKGLGNAATANREIGRLLFGGAGHLDLVDADPAHASTLNWIIKDTNARTALRLEAPPPPGAAQFSLYAVDVDRSSPDLLAYMIRFLDEYHGVTVEILDENGKN
;
A
#
# COMPACT_ATOMS: atom_id res chain seq x y z
N MET A 1 -7.28 -3.33 19.37
CA MET A 1 -6.41 -3.31 18.18
C MET A 1 -6.36 -1.86 17.72
N THR A 2 -5.25 -1.17 17.99
CA THR A 2 -5.01 0.20 17.52
C THR A 2 -4.25 0.10 16.20
N GLY A 3 -4.94 0.33 15.09
CA GLY A 3 -4.34 0.28 13.75
C GLY A 3 -5.19 1.08 12.78
N THR A 4 -4.57 1.58 11.72
CA THR A 4 -5.27 2.39 10.72
C THR A 4 -5.98 1.46 9.74
N THR A 5 -7.29 1.62 9.59
CA THR A 5 -8.03 0.82 8.62
C THR A 5 -7.91 1.45 7.23
N LEU A 6 -7.62 0.62 6.23
CA LEU A 6 -7.51 1.02 4.83
C LEU A 6 -8.61 0.32 4.03
N ARG A 7 -9.27 1.05 3.15
CA ARG A 7 -10.20 0.51 2.16
C ARG A 7 -9.44 0.22 0.87
N ILE A 8 -9.62 -0.97 0.29
CA ILE A 8 -9.07 -1.32 -1.02
C ILE A 8 -10.14 -1.04 -2.09
N LYS A 9 -9.81 -0.18 -3.06
CA LYS A 9 -10.73 0.25 -4.12
C LYS A 9 -10.51 -0.43 -5.48
N GLY A 10 -9.42 -1.17 -5.65
CA GLY A 10 -9.14 -1.80 -6.95
C GLY A 10 -7.84 -2.60 -6.98
N LEU A 11 -7.73 -3.41 -8.03
CA LEU A 11 -6.56 -4.19 -8.42
C LEU A 11 -6.27 -3.89 -9.89
N GLY A 12 -5.11 -3.32 -10.19
CA GLY A 12 -4.66 -2.94 -11.53
C GLY A 12 -5.06 -1.51 -11.96
N ASN A 13 -4.49 -1.08 -13.08
CA ASN A 13 -4.53 0.30 -13.59
C ASN A 13 -5.86 0.70 -14.28
N ALA A 14 -6.94 -0.06 -14.11
CA ALA A 14 -8.14 0.06 -14.93
C ALA A 14 -9.40 0.30 -14.08
N ALA A 15 -9.85 1.56 -14.03
CA ALA A 15 -11.25 2.01 -13.99
C ALA A 15 -12.28 1.34 -13.02
N THR A 16 -11.88 0.46 -12.10
CA THR A 16 -12.71 -0.10 -11.02
C THR A 16 -12.59 0.69 -9.72
N ALA A 17 -11.97 1.87 -9.76
CA ALA A 17 -11.63 2.75 -8.64
C ALA A 17 -12.80 3.19 -7.72
N ASN A 18 -14.03 2.72 -7.96
CA ASN A 18 -15.21 3.08 -7.17
C ASN A 18 -15.83 1.93 -6.38
N ARG A 19 -15.33 0.68 -6.49
CA ARG A 19 -15.87 -0.45 -5.72
C ARG A 19 -14.88 -0.90 -4.66
N GLU A 20 -15.32 -0.91 -3.41
CA GLU A 20 -14.59 -1.56 -2.32
C GLU A 20 -14.49 -3.06 -2.59
N ILE A 21 -13.26 -3.58 -2.69
CA ILE A 21 -12.97 -5.00 -2.91
C ILE A 21 -12.33 -5.67 -1.69
N GLY A 22 -12.09 -4.90 -0.62
CA GLY A 22 -11.61 -5.42 0.66
C GLY A 22 -11.16 -4.31 1.60
N ARG A 23 -10.77 -4.70 2.82
CA ARG A 23 -10.26 -3.83 3.87
C ARG A 23 -9.01 -4.41 4.49
N LEU A 24 -8.06 -3.53 4.81
CA LEU A 24 -6.82 -3.86 5.49
C LEU A 24 -6.76 -3.14 6.83
N LEU A 25 -6.02 -3.73 7.77
CA LEU A 25 -5.57 -3.06 8.96
C LEU A 25 -4.06 -2.86 8.87
N PHE A 26 -3.62 -1.62 9.00
CA PHE A 26 -2.21 -1.29 9.20
C PHE A 26 -1.92 -1.28 10.70
N GLY A 27 -1.23 -2.33 11.16
CA GLY A 27 -0.92 -2.59 12.57
C GLY A 27 0.47 -2.11 12.99
N GLY A 28 0.84 -2.45 14.23
CA GLY A 28 2.15 -2.14 14.80
C GLY A 28 3.31 -2.69 13.97
N ALA A 29 4.44 -1.97 13.95
CA ALA A 29 5.61 -2.27 13.12
C ALA A 29 5.35 -2.31 11.60
N GLY A 30 4.21 -1.76 11.15
CA GLY A 30 3.87 -1.67 9.73
C GLY A 30 3.48 -3.00 9.10
N HIS A 31 2.88 -3.89 9.89
CA HIS A 31 2.26 -5.11 9.39
C HIS A 31 0.88 -4.82 8.79
N LEU A 32 0.57 -5.47 7.66
CA LEU A 32 -0.75 -5.42 7.04
C LEU A 32 -1.53 -6.69 7.36
N ASP A 33 -2.76 -6.55 7.82
CA ASP A 33 -3.70 -7.65 8.02
C ASP A 33 -4.91 -7.48 7.09
N LEU A 34 -5.34 -8.56 6.44
CA LEU A 34 -6.59 -8.56 5.67
C LEU A 34 -7.77 -8.68 6.63
N VAL A 35 -8.63 -7.65 6.68
CA VAL A 35 -9.84 -7.63 7.50
C VAL A 35 -10.98 -8.33 6.75
N ASP A 36 -11.18 -7.95 5.49
CA ASP A 36 -12.07 -8.63 4.58
C ASP A 36 -11.64 -8.44 3.13
N ALA A 37 -12.23 -9.27 2.26
CA ALA A 37 -12.07 -9.17 0.83
C ALA A 37 -13.32 -9.70 0.13
N ASP A 38 -13.60 -9.14 -1.04
CA ASP A 38 -14.47 -9.78 -2.02
C ASP A 38 -13.91 -11.19 -2.31
N PRO A 39 -14.73 -12.27 -2.26
CA PRO A 39 -14.27 -13.62 -2.53
C PRO A 39 -13.53 -13.78 -3.85
N ALA A 40 -13.87 -12.99 -4.87
CA ALA A 40 -13.19 -13.02 -6.17
C ALA A 40 -11.74 -12.53 -6.11
N HIS A 41 -11.38 -11.73 -5.09
CA HIS A 41 -10.06 -11.10 -4.94
C HIS A 41 -9.29 -11.57 -3.70
N ALA A 42 -9.92 -12.31 -2.79
CA ALA A 42 -9.36 -12.70 -1.50
C ALA A 42 -8.00 -13.41 -1.60
N SER A 43 -7.84 -14.34 -2.55
CA SER A 43 -6.57 -15.07 -2.75
C SER A 43 -5.45 -14.12 -3.19
N THR A 44 -5.75 -13.22 -4.13
CA THR A 44 -4.80 -12.24 -4.65
C THR A 44 -4.39 -11.25 -3.57
N LEU A 45 -5.36 -10.69 -2.84
CA LEU A 45 -5.10 -9.74 -1.75
C LEU A 45 -4.27 -10.39 -0.64
N ASN A 46 -4.57 -11.63 -0.25
CA ASN A 46 -3.76 -12.36 0.72
C ASN A 46 -2.32 -12.58 0.25
N TRP A 47 -2.10 -12.88 -1.03
CA TRP A 47 -0.75 -13.03 -1.56
C TRP A 47 0.01 -11.70 -1.53
N ILE A 48 -0.62 -10.60 -1.96
CA ILE A 48 -0.03 -9.25 -1.94
C ILE A 48 0.40 -8.86 -0.52
N ILE A 49 -0.47 -9.09 0.46
CA ILE A 49 -0.18 -8.77 1.87
C ILE A 49 0.99 -9.61 2.39
N LYS A 50 1.02 -10.91 2.09
CA LYS A 50 2.12 -11.78 2.48
C LYS A 50 3.45 -11.35 1.85
N ASP A 51 3.46 -11.04 0.56
CA ASP A 51 4.65 -10.54 -0.12
C ASP A 51 5.12 -9.22 0.48
N THR A 52 4.18 -8.29 0.68
CA THR A 52 4.46 -6.99 1.29
C THR A 52 5.05 -7.18 2.68
N ASN A 53 4.42 -7.96 3.56
CA ASN A 53 4.90 -8.17 4.94
C ASN A 53 6.23 -8.93 5.03
N ALA A 54 6.60 -9.73 4.03
CA ALA A 54 7.87 -10.44 3.99
C ALA A 54 9.08 -9.51 3.75
N ARG A 55 8.85 -8.28 3.28
CA ARG A 55 9.91 -7.32 2.95
C ARG A 55 10.38 -6.57 4.20
N THR A 56 11.68 -6.60 4.46
CA THR A 56 12.29 -5.85 5.56
C THR A 56 12.35 -4.34 5.30
N ALA A 57 12.34 -3.93 4.03
CA ALA A 57 12.25 -2.54 3.60
C ALA A 57 11.40 -2.43 2.33
N LEU A 58 10.75 -1.28 2.14
CA LEU A 58 9.99 -0.96 0.93
C LEU A 58 10.88 -0.16 -0.01
N ARG A 59 10.99 -0.59 -1.27
CA ARG A 59 11.73 0.12 -2.30
C ARG A 59 10.74 0.79 -3.24
N LEU A 60 10.81 2.11 -3.33
CA LEU A 60 9.90 2.94 -4.11
C LEU A 60 10.67 3.79 -5.10
N GLU A 61 10.07 4.11 -6.24
CA GLU A 61 10.66 5.09 -7.14
C GLU A 61 10.74 6.46 -6.45
N ALA A 62 11.78 7.23 -6.74
CA ALA A 62 12.02 8.53 -6.17
C ALA A 62 12.24 9.55 -7.28
N PRO A 63 11.85 10.82 -7.07
CA PRO A 63 12.17 11.87 -8.02
C PRO A 63 13.70 12.01 -8.15
N PRO A 64 14.21 12.32 -9.34
CA PRO A 64 15.64 12.52 -9.54
C PRO A 64 16.13 13.75 -8.75
N PRO A 65 17.32 13.69 -8.14
CA PRO A 65 17.91 14.86 -7.48
C PRO A 65 18.30 15.95 -8.50
N PRO A 66 18.46 17.22 -8.06
CA PRO A 66 18.96 18.27 -8.93
C PRO A 66 20.31 17.91 -9.55
N GLY A 67 20.42 18.00 -10.88
CA GLY A 67 21.64 17.63 -11.61
C GLY A 67 21.79 16.13 -11.91
N ALA A 68 20.75 15.33 -11.67
CA ALA A 68 20.71 13.93 -12.07
C ALA A 68 21.02 13.74 -13.57
N ALA A 69 21.73 12.66 -13.88
CA ALA A 69 21.97 12.28 -15.27
C ALA A 69 20.66 11.88 -15.96
N GLN A 70 20.49 12.32 -17.21
CA GLN A 70 19.33 11.99 -18.02
C GLN A 70 19.16 10.46 -18.09
N PHE A 71 17.92 9.99 -17.93
CA PHE A 71 17.52 8.56 -17.93
C PHE A 71 17.95 7.73 -16.70
N SER A 72 18.44 8.35 -15.63
CA SER A 72 18.70 7.63 -14.38
C SER A 72 17.41 7.37 -13.61
N LEU A 73 17.22 6.14 -13.13
CA LEU A 73 16.16 5.77 -12.20
C LEU A 73 16.65 5.95 -10.76
N TYR A 74 15.82 6.56 -9.94
CA TYR A 74 16.10 6.77 -8.53
C TYR A 74 15.06 6.03 -7.70
N ALA A 75 15.51 5.47 -6.59
CA ALA A 75 14.66 4.78 -5.65
C ALA A 75 15.05 5.16 -4.23
N VAL A 76 14.09 5.05 -3.32
CA VAL A 76 14.29 5.17 -1.88
C VAL A 76 13.94 3.84 -1.22
N ASP A 77 14.80 3.40 -0.31
CA ASP A 77 14.52 2.28 0.58
C ASP A 77 13.97 2.82 1.90
N VAL A 78 12.79 2.35 2.29
CA VAL A 78 12.07 2.79 3.49
C VAL A 78 11.99 1.64 4.48
N ASP A 79 12.58 1.83 5.66
CA ASP A 79 12.54 0.85 6.75
C ASP A 79 11.15 0.78 7.40
N ARG A 80 10.83 -0.38 7.99
CA ARG A 80 9.62 -0.62 8.80
C ARG A 80 9.54 0.23 10.07
N SER A 81 10.63 0.85 10.52
CA SER A 81 10.63 1.79 11.62
C SER A 81 10.37 3.24 11.18
N SER A 82 10.16 3.50 9.88
CA SER A 82 9.94 4.86 9.38
C SER A 82 8.67 5.48 9.99
N PRO A 83 8.71 6.74 10.47
CA PRO A 83 7.52 7.43 10.96
C PRO A 83 6.47 7.62 9.86
N ASP A 84 6.90 7.69 8.60
CA ASP A 84 6.05 7.88 7.43
C ASP A 84 5.71 6.57 6.72
N LEU A 85 5.96 5.42 7.36
CA LEU A 85 5.82 4.10 6.75
C LEU A 85 4.44 3.87 6.14
N LEU A 86 3.36 4.33 6.78
CA LEU A 86 2.01 4.16 6.25
C LEU A 86 1.86 4.80 4.86
N ALA A 87 2.35 6.03 4.69
CA ALA A 87 2.27 6.74 3.41
C ALA A 87 3.08 6.01 2.32
N TYR A 88 4.29 5.56 2.67
CA TYR A 88 5.12 4.76 1.77
C TYR A 88 4.51 3.39 1.47
N MET A 89 3.81 2.77 2.42
CA MET A 89 3.12 1.49 2.22
C MET A 89 1.99 1.61 1.21
N ILE A 90 1.15 2.65 1.35
CA ILE A 90 0.06 2.93 0.42
C ILE A 90 0.61 3.10 -1.00
N ARG A 91 1.68 3.90 -1.12
CA ARG A 91 2.36 4.12 -2.39
C ARG A 91 2.99 2.85 -2.96
N PHE A 92 3.56 2.00 -2.11
CA PHE A 92 4.14 0.71 -2.51
C PHE A 92 3.09 -0.26 -3.04
N LEU A 93 1.96 -0.37 -2.34
CA LEU A 93 0.82 -1.17 -2.78
C LEU A 93 0.31 -0.73 -4.16
N ASP A 94 0.27 0.58 -4.41
CA ASP A 94 -0.15 1.14 -5.69
C ASP A 94 0.92 0.93 -6.80
N GLU A 95 2.16 1.36 -6.59
CA GLU A 95 3.22 1.29 -7.60
C GLU A 95 3.65 -0.14 -7.94
N TYR A 96 3.78 -0.99 -6.92
CA TYR A 96 4.35 -2.33 -7.08
C TYR A 96 3.29 -3.41 -7.34
N HIS A 97 2.11 -3.28 -6.72
CA HIS A 97 1.04 -4.28 -6.85
C HIS A 97 -0.19 -3.76 -7.61
N GLY A 98 -0.26 -2.47 -7.98
CA GLY A 98 -1.43 -1.88 -8.61
C GLY A 98 -2.65 -1.85 -7.68
N VAL A 99 -2.46 -1.79 -6.37
CA VAL A 99 -3.54 -1.79 -5.38
C VAL A 99 -3.79 -0.37 -4.90
N THR A 100 -4.93 0.18 -5.29
CA THR A 100 -5.37 1.48 -4.78
C THR A 100 -6.03 1.30 -3.42
N VAL A 101 -5.51 1.99 -2.41
CA VAL A 101 -6.05 1.99 -1.05
C VAL A 101 -6.32 3.42 -0.56
N GLU A 102 -7.30 3.55 0.33
CA GLU A 102 -7.64 4.80 0.99
C GLU A 102 -7.70 4.63 2.50
N ILE A 103 -7.23 5.62 3.24
CA ILE A 103 -7.34 5.64 4.69
C ILE A 103 -8.80 5.90 5.06
N LEU A 104 -9.37 5.02 5.89
CA LEU A 104 -10.64 5.28 6.54
C LEU A 104 -10.38 6.07 7.80
N ASP A 105 -10.71 7.37 7.76
CA ASP A 105 -10.65 8.22 8.93
C ASP A 105 -11.64 7.72 9.99
N GLU A 106 -11.30 7.81 11.29
CA GLU A 106 -12.14 7.32 12.41
C GLU A 106 -13.53 7.98 12.47
N ASN A 107 -13.78 9.00 11.63
CA ASN A 107 -15.01 9.78 11.57
C ASN A 107 -15.96 9.48 10.41
N GLY A 108 -15.67 8.50 9.54
CA GLY A 108 -16.66 7.98 8.59
C GLY A 108 -17.42 9.03 7.77
N LYS A 109 -16.76 10.12 7.33
CA LYS A 109 -17.35 11.10 6.42
C LYS A 109 -16.54 11.14 5.13
N ASN A 110 -17.15 10.61 4.07
CA ASN A 110 -16.84 10.97 2.69
C ASN A 110 -16.94 12.48 2.50
#